data_AF-A0A6A3NLZ6-F1
#
_entry.id   AF-A0A6A3NLZ6-F1
#
_cell.length_a   1.000
_cell.length_b   1.000
_cell.length_c   1.000
_cell.angle_alpha   90.00
_cell.angle_beta   90.00
_cell.angle_gamma   90.00
#
_symmetry.space_group_name_H-M   'P 1'
#
loop_
_entity.id
_entity.type
_entity.pdbx_description
1 polymer ?
#
loop_
_entity_poly.entity_id
_entity_poly.type
_entity_poly.pdbx_seq_one_letter_code
_entity_poly.pdbx_strand_id
1 'polypeptide(L)'
;MSSLSTYGDASATKDFRFDVNGIKLLANLFALPAVVITEDGDRCIREEALAVMLYRLSYPRHLHDMMGMFGRSTSALSRIFLWMNQRYEDTMYFNLKLVQTRMHDYCSEIERKSSAQGIFAFPDGTKIPICRPSPRRGHRSENLQRQVYSGHKRVHSLLFQGLTTLDGLCIHFFGPYEGRRHDTTLFSGSGILRYFDKHSIFEGKAIFGDPAYSVSKYVVTRFKSVVQTTYERIFNKEMSAVRTAVEWNFGIMKRVWAFIDFKKNLKLRLSPVGKFVRVAMLLTNCQCCYFGGNQISTYFNLPPPTLRDYLERD
;
A
#
# COMPACT_ATOMS: atom_id res chain seq x y z
N MET A 1 26.93 6.08 4.10
CA MET A 1 26.27 7.32 4.60
C MET A 1 27.07 7.83 5.78
N SER A 2 27.48 9.11 5.83
CA SER A 2 27.96 9.69 7.10
C SER A 2 26.84 9.55 8.14
N SER A 3 27.19 9.26 9.39
CA SER A 3 26.26 8.79 10.43
C SER A 3 24.87 9.44 10.36
N LEU A 4 23.79 8.64 10.45
CA LEU A 4 22.41 9.16 10.46
C LEU A 4 22.20 10.17 11.60
N SER A 5 22.99 10.05 12.68
CA SER A 5 22.97 10.99 13.81
C SER A 5 23.39 12.41 13.48
N THR A 6 24.12 12.62 12.37
CA THR A 6 24.53 13.96 11.91
C THR A 6 23.65 14.51 10.80
N TYR A 7 22.62 13.75 10.36
CA TYR A 7 21.68 14.19 9.34
C TYR A 7 20.61 15.09 9.97
N GLY A 8 20.33 16.25 9.39
CA GLY A 8 19.28 17.13 9.92
C GLY A 8 17.87 16.58 9.65
N ASP A 9 16.96 16.67 10.63
CA ASP A 9 15.60 16.11 10.53
C ASP A 9 14.78 16.67 9.36
N ALA A 10 14.94 17.96 9.05
CA ALA A 10 14.28 18.59 7.91
C ALA A 10 14.77 17.99 6.57
N SER A 11 16.06 17.70 6.46
CA SER A 11 16.62 17.02 5.29
C SER A 11 16.16 15.57 5.26
N ALA A 12 16.19 14.87 6.41
CA ALA A 12 15.76 13.47 6.50
C ALA A 12 14.31 13.31 6.02
N THR A 13 13.41 14.19 6.44
CA THR A 13 12.00 14.17 6.02
C THR A 13 11.85 14.36 4.50
N LYS A 14 12.66 15.23 3.90
CA LYS A 14 12.66 15.45 2.44
C LYS A 14 13.26 14.30 1.65
N ASP A 15 14.24 13.60 2.22
CA ASP A 15 14.98 12.55 1.51
C ASP A 15 14.38 11.16 1.71
N PHE A 16 13.94 10.86 2.93
CA PHE A 16 13.50 9.54 3.37
C PHE A 16 12.01 9.48 3.72
N ARG A 17 11.30 10.62 3.75
CA ARG A 17 9.90 10.73 4.20
C ARG A 17 9.68 10.41 5.68
N PHE A 18 10.76 10.35 6.44
CA PHE A 18 10.83 10.20 7.90
C PHE A 18 11.98 11.09 8.40
N ASP A 19 11.84 11.63 9.60
CA ASP A 19 12.94 12.27 10.31
C ASP A 19 13.96 11.20 10.80
N VAL A 20 15.06 11.63 11.44
CA VAL A 20 16.12 10.68 11.87
C VAL A 20 15.58 9.68 12.90
N ASN A 21 14.74 10.17 13.82
CA ASN A 21 14.14 9.33 14.86
C ASN A 21 13.19 8.28 14.26
N GLY A 22 12.39 8.64 13.27
CA GLY A 22 11.49 7.74 12.56
C GLY A 22 12.24 6.64 11.83
N ILE A 23 13.36 6.95 11.18
CA ILE A 23 14.22 5.94 10.54
C ILE A 23 14.79 4.98 11.58
N LYS A 24 15.33 5.48 12.70
CA LYS A 24 15.86 4.63 13.77
C LYS A 24 14.77 3.74 14.38
N LEU A 25 13.60 4.32 14.66
CA LEU A 25 12.47 3.60 15.23
C LEU A 25 11.98 2.51 14.28
N LEU A 26 11.80 2.83 13.00
CA LEU A 26 11.41 1.84 11.99
C LEU A 26 12.44 0.73 11.84
N ALA A 27 13.74 1.06 11.82
CA ALA A 27 14.79 0.05 11.70
C ALA A 27 14.76 -0.94 12.87
N ASN A 28 14.43 -0.47 14.07
CA ASN A 28 14.23 -1.32 15.24
C ASN A 28 12.93 -2.14 15.16
N LEU A 29 11.79 -1.52 14.81
CA LEU A 29 10.48 -2.19 14.78
C LEU A 29 10.32 -3.18 13.63
N PHE A 30 11.05 -2.98 12.53
CA PHE A 30 11.15 -3.95 11.45
C PHE A 30 11.97 -5.20 11.83
N ALA A 31 12.51 -5.24 13.04
CA ALA A 31 13.35 -6.34 13.55
C ALA A 31 14.47 -6.68 12.54
N LEU A 32 15.12 -5.65 12.00
CA LEU A 32 16.27 -5.82 11.12
C LEU A 32 17.47 -6.30 11.95
N PRO A 33 18.28 -7.22 11.41
CA PRO A 33 19.55 -7.58 12.05
C PRO A 33 20.43 -6.33 12.14
N ALA A 34 21.25 -6.22 13.20
CA ALA A 34 22.12 -5.06 13.40
C ALA A 34 23.00 -4.77 12.16
N VAL A 35 23.43 -5.83 11.47
CA VAL A 35 24.10 -5.78 10.18
C VAL A 35 23.27 -6.56 9.16
N VAL A 36 22.87 -5.91 8.08
CA VAL A 36 22.28 -6.52 6.89
C VAL A 36 23.42 -7.01 6.00
N ILE A 37 23.32 -8.27 5.57
CA ILE A 37 24.28 -8.94 4.69
C ILE A 37 23.48 -9.50 3.51
N THR A 38 23.77 -9.02 2.29
CA THR A 38 23.16 -9.54 1.06
C THR A 38 23.76 -10.90 0.68
N GLU A 39 23.11 -11.63 -0.24
CA GLU A 39 23.63 -12.90 -0.75
C GLU A 39 25.03 -12.76 -1.37
N ASP A 40 25.31 -11.63 -2.02
CA ASP A 40 26.62 -11.29 -2.58
C ASP A 40 27.61 -10.71 -1.55
N GLY A 41 27.26 -10.67 -0.27
CA GLY A 41 28.15 -10.25 0.82
C GLY A 41 28.28 -8.74 1.04
N ASP A 42 27.40 -7.90 0.46
CA ASP A 42 27.39 -6.48 0.82
C ASP A 42 26.90 -6.31 2.26
N ARG A 43 27.64 -5.57 3.07
CA ARG A 43 27.35 -5.34 4.49
C ARG A 43 26.98 -3.89 4.74
N CYS A 44 25.87 -3.65 5.43
CA CYS A 44 25.45 -2.34 5.91
C CYS A 44 24.73 -2.44 7.25
N ILE A 45 24.72 -1.37 8.04
CA ILE A 45 23.91 -1.33 9.26
C ILE A 45 22.43 -1.22 8.91
N ARG A 46 21.54 -1.68 9.80
CA ARG A 46 20.08 -1.67 9.55
C ARG A 46 19.51 -0.31 9.17
N GLU A 47 19.99 0.77 9.79
CA GLU A 47 19.52 2.13 9.51
C GLU A 47 19.91 2.56 8.10
N GLU A 48 21.09 2.16 7.63
CA GLU A 48 21.54 2.41 6.26
C GLU A 48 20.71 1.60 5.26
N ALA A 49 20.45 0.32 5.54
CA ALA A 49 19.61 -0.52 4.68
C ALA A 49 18.20 0.06 4.50
N LEU A 50 17.58 0.50 5.61
CA LEU A 50 16.30 1.17 5.60
C LEU A 50 16.37 2.52 4.86
N ALA A 51 17.39 3.34 5.13
CA ALA A 51 17.58 4.62 4.45
C ALA A 51 17.73 4.44 2.93
N VAL A 52 18.47 3.42 2.46
CA VAL A 52 18.57 3.09 1.03
C VAL A 52 17.18 2.83 0.43
N MET A 53 16.33 2.05 1.11
CA MET A 53 14.97 1.75 0.67
C MET A 53 14.08 3.00 0.64
N LEU A 54 14.05 3.76 1.72
CA LEU A 54 13.26 4.99 1.84
C LEU A 54 13.68 6.04 0.81
N TYR A 55 14.99 6.25 0.66
CA TYR A 55 15.54 7.16 -0.32
C TYR A 55 15.15 6.72 -1.73
N ARG A 56 15.36 5.44 -2.08
CA ARG A 56 15.03 4.94 -3.42
C ARG A 56 13.55 5.12 -3.77
N LEU A 57 12.64 4.91 -2.82
CA LEU A 57 11.20 5.01 -3.05
C LEU A 57 10.69 6.46 -3.04
N SER A 58 11.38 7.39 -2.37
CA SER A 58 10.88 8.75 -2.17
C SER A 58 10.82 9.59 -3.45
N TYR A 59 11.66 9.29 -4.44
CA TYR A 59 11.62 9.92 -5.77
C TYR A 59 12.33 9.08 -6.85
N PRO A 60 11.93 9.19 -8.13
CA PRO A 60 12.64 8.56 -9.24
C PRO A 60 14.06 9.12 -9.40
N ARG A 61 15.08 8.27 -9.24
CA ARG A 61 16.50 8.63 -9.41
C ARG A 61 17.30 7.50 -10.04
N HIS A 62 18.52 7.75 -10.51
CA HIS A 62 19.44 6.66 -10.87
C HIS A 62 20.14 6.12 -9.61
N LEU A 63 20.61 4.87 -9.66
CA LEU A 63 21.43 4.33 -8.58
C LEU A 63 22.78 5.05 -8.49
N HIS A 64 23.27 5.56 -9.62
CA HIS A 64 24.45 6.40 -9.69
C HIS A 64 24.34 7.64 -8.79
N ASP A 65 23.20 8.34 -8.84
CA ASP A 65 22.94 9.54 -8.03
C ASP A 65 22.95 9.25 -6.52
N MET A 66 22.63 8.01 -6.14
CA MET A 66 22.63 7.56 -4.75
C MET A 66 24.04 7.23 -4.22
N MET A 67 25.03 7.03 -5.10
CA MET A 67 26.39 6.65 -4.71
C MET A 67 27.02 7.68 -3.78
N GLY A 68 26.85 8.97 -4.07
CA GLY A 68 27.41 10.06 -3.25
C GLY A 68 26.83 10.08 -1.82
N MET A 69 25.54 9.79 -1.66
CA MET A 69 24.89 9.77 -0.35
C MET A 69 25.31 8.56 0.50
N PHE A 70 25.37 7.38 -0.12
CA PHE A 70 25.59 6.14 0.61
C PHE A 70 27.05 5.67 0.63
N GLY A 71 27.90 6.16 -0.28
CA GLY A 71 29.29 5.69 -0.42
C GLY A 71 29.36 4.25 -0.93
N ARG A 72 28.36 3.81 -1.70
CA ARG A 72 28.22 2.42 -2.19
C ARG A 72 28.14 2.38 -3.70
N SER A 73 28.63 1.29 -4.29
CA SER A 73 28.46 1.03 -5.72
C SER A 73 26.98 0.87 -6.09
N THR A 74 26.65 1.09 -7.36
CA THR A 74 25.28 0.90 -7.87
C THR A 74 24.77 -0.54 -7.65
N SER A 75 25.64 -1.54 -7.82
CA SER A 75 25.30 -2.95 -7.58
C SER A 75 24.99 -3.23 -6.11
N ALA A 76 25.81 -2.73 -5.18
CA ALA A 76 25.57 -2.87 -3.75
C ALA A 76 24.25 -2.22 -3.33
N LEU A 77 23.97 -1.00 -3.83
CA LEU A 77 22.71 -0.31 -3.57
C LEU A 77 21.50 -1.08 -4.10
N SER A 78 21.60 -1.65 -5.31
CA SER A 78 20.56 -2.48 -5.89
C SER A 78 20.28 -3.71 -5.02
N ARG A 79 21.32 -4.42 -4.58
CA ARG A 79 21.17 -5.65 -3.78
C ARG A 79 20.62 -5.37 -2.40
N ILE A 80 21.09 -4.33 -1.71
CA ILE A 80 20.53 -3.90 -0.42
C ILE A 80 19.04 -3.54 -0.57
N PHE A 81 18.69 -2.79 -1.62
CA PHE A 81 17.31 -2.42 -1.90
C PHE A 81 16.41 -3.64 -2.15
N LEU A 82 16.88 -4.60 -2.96
CA LEU A 82 16.13 -5.83 -3.26
C LEU A 82 15.98 -6.72 -2.04
N TRP A 83 17.04 -6.87 -1.23
CA TRP A 83 17.01 -7.61 0.03
C TRP A 83 15.93 -7.07 0.98
N MET A 84 15.88 -5.74 1.13
CA MET A 84 14.85 -5.08 1.94
C MET A 84 13.44 -5.34 1.39
N ASN A 85 13.24 -5.25 0.08
CA ASN A 85 11.92 -5.47 -0.52
C ASN A 85 11.42 -6.91 -0.37
N GLN A 86 12.30 -7.90 -0.55
CA GLN A 86 11.94 -9.31 -0.41
C GLN A 86 11.47 -9.66 1.01
N ARG A 87 12.05 -9.01 2.03
CA ARG A 87 11.69 -9.26 3.43
C ARG A 87 10.27 -8.81 3.81
N TYR A 88 9.76 -7.77 3.15
CA TYR A 88 8.50 -7.12 3.55
C TYR A 88 7.39 -7.18 2.49
N GLU A 89 7.60 -7.89 1.39
CA GLU A 89 6.62 -7.93 0.29
C GLU A 89 5.27 -8.51 0.73
N ASP A 90 5.27 -9.53 1.60
CA ASP A 90 4.07 -10.25 2.03
C ASP A 90 3.43 -9.76 3.33
N THR A 91 3.99 -8.72 3.94
CA THR A 91 3.54 -8.18 5.23
C THR A 91 2.12 -7.61 5.19
N MET A 92 1.63 -7.20 4.02
CA MET A 92 0.39 -6.44 3.87
C MET A 92 -0.86 -7.25 3.54
N TYR A 93 -0.87 -8.58 3.73
CA TYR A 93 -2.10 -9.34 3.50
C TYR A 93 -3.18 -9.02 4.54
N PHE A 94 -2.89 -9.18 5.84
CA PHE A 94 -3.78 -8.78 6.95
C PHE A 94 -2.99 -8.75 8.28
N ASN A 95 -3.27 -7.79 9.17
CA ASN A 95 -2.83 -7.85 10.58
C ASN A 95 -4.08 -8.10 11.44
N LEU A 96 -4.30 -9.36 11.83
CA LEU A 96 -5.55 -9.76 12.48
C LEU A 96 -5.68 -9.16 13.88
N LYS A 97 -4.63 -9.21 14.70
CA LYS A 97 -4.57 -8.56 16.01
C LYS A 97 -4.95 -7.10 15.97
N LEU A 98 -4.38 -6.35 15.03
CA LEU A 98 -4.68 -4.94 14.85
C LEU A 98 -6.16 -4.75 14.51
N VAL A 99 -6.64 -5.44 13.48
CA VAL A 99 -8.03 -5.28 13.03
C VAL A 99 -9.02 -5.69 14.13
N GLN A 100 -8.74 -6.74 14.89
CA GLN A 100 -9.57 -7.14 16.03
C GLN A 100 -9.65 -6.03 17.08
N THR A 101 -8.53 -5.40 17.41
CA THR A 101 -8.46 -4.31 18.40
C THR A 101 -9.18 -3.04 17.91
N ARG A 102 -9.17 -2.78 16.60
CA ARG A 102 -9.73 -1.57 16.00
C ARG A 102 -11.15 -1.72 15.45
N MET A 103 -11.66 -2.95 15.32
CA MET A 103 -12.91 -3.28 14.61
C MET A 103 -14.12 -2.48 15.11
N HIS A 104 -14.24 -2.33 16.43
CA HIS A 104 -15.33 -1.56 17.04
C HIS A 104 -15.30 -0.11 16.55
N ASP A 105 -14.15 0.55 16.66
CA ASP A 105 -14.00 1.96 16.29
C ASP A 105 -14.24 2.19 14.80
N TYR A 106 -13.83 1.24 13.93
CA TYR A 106 -14.12 1.30 12.50
C TYR A 106 -15.62 1.29 12.22
N CYS A 107 -16.36 0.37 12.84
CA CYS A 107 -17.81 0.27 12.64
C CYS A 107 -18.53 1.48 13.22
N SER A 108 -18.22 1.84 14.48
CA SER A 108 -18.88 2.93 15.19
C SER A 108 -18.73 4.27 14.48
N GLU A 109 -17.56 4.57 13.91
CA GLU A 109 -17.35 5.84 13.21
C GLU A 109 -18.04 5.87 11.83
N ILE A 110 -18.13 4.75 11.12
CA ILE A 110 -18.93 4.67 9.88
C ILE A 110 -20.42 4.82 10.19
N GLU A 111 -20.91 4.13 11.23
CA GLU A 111 -22.30 4.20 11.68
C GLU A 111 -22.70 5.64 12.03
N ARG A 112 -21.84 6.36 12.75
CA ARG A 112 -22.03 7.77 13.10
C ARG A 112 -22.17 8.70 11.89
N LYS A 113 -21.54 8.34 10.76
CA LYS A 113 -21.51 9.16 9.53
C LYS A 113 -22.55 8.77 8.48
N SER A 114 -23.12 7.56 8.57
CA SER A 114 -23.89 6.99 7.46
C SER A 114 -25.05 6.06 7.82
N SER A 115 -25.36 5.90 9.11
CA SER A 115 -26.36 4.95 9.64
C SER A 115 -26.14 3.48 9.24
N ALA A 116 -25.07 3.17 8.51
CA ALA A 116 -24.74 1.85 7.99
C ALA A 116 -24.03 1.02 9.06
N GLN A 117 -24.74 0.01 9.57
CA GLN A 117 -24.24 -0.86 10.63
C GLN A 117 -23.26 -1.92 10.14
N GLY A 118 -22.23 -2.20 10.95
CA GLY A 118 -21.30 -3.30 10.72
C GLY A 118 -20.36 -3.15 9.53
N ILE A 119 -20.33 -1.98 8.87
CA ILE A 119 -19.34 -1.69 7.83
C ILE A 119 -18.04 -1.26 8.49
N PHE A 120 -16.89 -1.84 8.09
CA PHE A 120 -15.60 -1.51 8.71
C PHE A 120 -14.52 -0.98 7.75
N ALA A 121 -14.61 -1.26 6.45
CA ALA A 121 -13.59 -0.85 5.49
C ALA A 121 -14.14 -0.73 4.06
N PHE A 122 -13.34 -0.13 3.18
CA PHE A 122 -13.71 0.15 1.80
C PHE A 122 -12.68 -0.47 0.84
N PRO A 123 -13.07 -1.42 -0.02
CA PRO A 123 -12.21 -1.95 -1.06
C PRO A 123 -12.09 -0.95 -2.20
N ASP A 124 -10.87 -0.79 -2.72
CA ASP A 124 -10.64 -0.06 -3.96
C ASP A 124 -9.47 -0.66 -4.75
N GLY A 125 -9.55 -0.53 -6.07
CA GLY A 125 -8.55 -0.99 -7.03
C GLY A 125 -7.66 0.16 -7.49
N THR A 126 -6.36 -0.09 -7.65
CA THR A 126 -5.44 0.89 -8.24
C THR A 126 -4.59 0.27 -9.33
N LYS A 127 -4.52 0.96 -10.46
CA LYS A 127 -3.60 0.63 -11.56
C LYS A 127 -2.34 1.46 -11.41
N ILE A 128 -1.20 0.77 -11.30
CA ILE A 128 0.14 1.37 -11.29
C ILE A 128 0.69 1.33 -12.71
N PRO A 129 0.85 2.47 -13.38
CA PRO A 129 1.38 2.51 -14.73
C PRO A 129 2.84 2.02 -14.78
N ILE A 130 3.16 1.23 -15.78
CA ILE A 130 4.51 0.68 -15.99
C ILE A 130 5.05 1.07 -17.37
N CYS A 131 6.36 0.89 -17.54
CA CYS A 131 6.99 1.01 -18.83
C CYS A 131 6.41 -0.06 -19.77
N ARG A 132 6.22 0.29 -21.04
CA ARG A 132 5.76 -0.65 -22.07
C ARG A 132 6.72 -1.84 -22.10
N PRO A 133 6.27 -3.08 -21.81
CA PRO A 133 7.15 -4.23 -21.84
C PRO A 133 7.63 -4.51 -23.27
N SER A 134 8.90 -4.83 -23.43
CA SER A 134 9.44 -5.33 -24.69
C SER A 134 9.40 -6.87 -24.71
N PRO A 135 9.25 -7.51 -25.88
CA PRO A 135 9.46 -8.95 -26.03
C PRO A 135 10.87 -9.35 -25.58
N ARG A 136 11.06 -10.59 -25.11
CA ARG A 136 12.41 -11.12 -24.88
C ARG A 136 13.23 -11.11 -26.17
N ARG A 137 14.55 -10.97 -26.01
CA ARG A 137 15.50 -11.20 -27.11
C ARG A 137 15.26 -12.61 -27.67
N GLY A 138 15.07 -12.73 -28.98
CA GLY A 138 14.75 -13.99 -29.64
C GLY A 138 13.26 -14.40 -29.67
N HIS A 139 12.37 -13.73 -28.93
CA HIS A 139 10.95 -14.09 -28.84
C HIS A 139 10.04 -12.97 -29.37
N ARG A 140 10.15 -12.64 -30.66
CA ARG A 140 9.38 -11.54 -31.29
C ARG A 140 7.86 -11.70 -31.20
N SER A 141 7.36 -12.93 -31.05
CA SER A 141 5.93 -13.24 -30.90
C SER A 141 5.39 -13.04 -29.48
N GLU A 142 6.25 -12.77 -28.48
CA GLU A 142 5.82 -12.63 -27.09
C GLU A 142 5.05 -11.32 -26.87
N ASN A 143 3.75 -11.44 -26.62
CA ASN A 143 2.87 -10.29 -26.46
C ASN A 143 2.53 -9.99 -24.99
N LEU A 144 3.55 -9.79 -24.17
CA LEU A 144 3.37 -9.35 -22.78
C LEU A 144 2.63 -8.00 -22.70
N GLN A 145 2.76 -7.17 -23.74
CA GLN A 145 2.08 -5.87 -23.82
C GLN A 145 0.56 -6.02 -23.72
N ARG A 146 -0.05 -6.92 -24.52
CA ARG A 146 -1.50 -7.17 -24.47
C ARG A 146 -1.98 -7.64 -23.10
N GLN A 147 -1.14 -8.35 -22.35
CA GLN A 147 -1.49 -8.86 -21.02
C GLN A 147 -1.65 -7.72 -20.00
N VAL A 148 -0.75 -6.73 -20.03
CA VAL A 148 -0.73 -5.65 -19.03
C VAL A 148 -1.35 -4.34 -19.52
N TYR A 149 -1.80 -4.27 -20.77
CA TYR A 149 -2.46 -3.09 -21.32
C TYR A 149 -3.90 -2.98 -20.82
N SER A 150 -4.18 -1.91 -20.06
CA SER A 150 -5.53 -1.55 -19.63
C SER A 150 -6.19 -0.72 -20.74
N GLY A 151 -7.21 -1.28 -21.40
CA GLY A 151 -7.99 -0.52 -22.40
C GLY A 151 -8.70 0.69 -21.80
N HIS A 152 -9.27 0.54 -20.60
CA HIS A 152 -9.97 1.62 -19.89
C HIS A 152 -9.05 2.80 -19.54
N LYS A 153 -7.83 2.54 -19.04
CA LYS A 153 -6.86 3.60 -18.69
C LYS A 153 -5.89 3.95 -19.83
N ARG A 154 -6.00 3.25 -20.98
CA ARG A 154 -5.12 3.37 -22.16
C ARG A 154 -3.62 3.32 -21.83
N VAL A 155 -3.23 2.49 -20.85
CA VAL A 155 -1.86 2.42 -20.33
C VAL A 155 -1.48 0.98 -19.94
N HIS A 156 -0.20 0.64 -20.09
CA HIS A 156 0.35 -0.59 -19.51
C HIS A 156 0.43 -0.41 -17.99
N SER A 157 -0.13 -1.35 -17.22
CA SER A 157 -0.21 -1.22 -15.77
C SER A 157 -0.24 -2.58 -15.08
N LEU A 158 0.07 -2.55 -13.78
CA LEU A 158 -0.24 -3.62 -12.84
C LEU A 158 -1.43 -3.19 -11.99
N LEU A 159 -2.32 -4.12 -11.69
CA LEU A 159 -3.50 -3.90 -10.87
C LEU A 159 -3.25 -4.38 -9.44
N PHE A 160 -3.63 -3.57 -8.47
CA PHE A 160 -3.60 -3.86 -7.04
C PHE A 160 -4.94 -3.50 -6.41
N GLN A 161 -5.20 -4.05 -5.23
CA GLN A 161 -6.40 -3.79 -4.46
C GLN A 161 -6.00 -3.54 -3.01
N GLY A 162 -6.65 -2.58 -2.37
CA GLY A 162 -6.51 -2.29 -0.96
C GLY A 162 -7.86 -2.30 -0.24
N LEU A 163 -7.84 -2.54 1.08
CA LEU A 163 -8.94 -2.18 1.97
C LEU A 163 -8.50 -0.99 2.84
N THR A 164 -9.18 0.14 2.70
CA THR A 164 -8.90 1.35 3.49
C THR A 164 -9.87 1.48 4.66
N THR A 165 -9.35 1.85 5.83
CA THR A 165 -10.09 2.15 7.07
C THR A 165 -10.05 3.64 7.38
N LEU A 166 -10.95 4.09 8.28
CA LEU A 166 -11.14 5.51 8.59
C LEU A 166 -9.98 6.14 9.34
N ASP A 167 -9.13 5.33 9.97
CA ASP A 167 -7.87 5.75 10.58
C ASP A 167 -6.75 6.01 9.55
N GLY A 168 -7.09 5.96 8.26
CA GLY A 168 -6.20 6.26 7.16
C GLY A 168 -5.23 5.13 6.80
N LEU A 169 -5.42 3.93 7.34
CA LEU A 169 -4.61 2.76 7.03
C LEU A 169 -5.17 1.94 5.85
N CYS A 170 -4.28 1.30 5.11
CA CYS A 170 -4.60 0.17 4.24
C CYS A 170 -4.43 -1.14 5.02
N ILE A 171 -5.51 -1.77 5.50
CA ILE A 171 -5.41 -2.97 6.35
C ILE A 171 -5.19 -4.28 5.59
N HIS A 172 -5.40 -4.24 4.28
CA HIS A 172 -5.15 -5.34 3.34
C HIS A 172 -4.68 -4.74 2.03
N PHE A 173 -3.61 -5.28 1.43
CA PHE A 173 -3.12 -4.86 0.12
C PHE A 173 -2.62 -6.06 -0.70
N PHE A 174 -3.23 -6.30 -1.86
CA PHE A 174 -3.01 -7.48 -2.69
C PHE A 174 -2.77 -7.15 -4.17
N GLY A 175 -2.03 -8.03 -4.84
CA GLY A 175 -1.54 -7.87 -6.21
C GLY A 175 -0.05 -8.22 -6.32
N PRO A 176 0.58 -8.03 -7.48
CA PRO A 176 0.02 -7.46 -8.71
C PRO A 176 -0.78 -8.47 -9.54
N TYR A 177 -1.83 -8.01 -10.21
CA TYR A 177 -2.46 -8.69 -11.36
C TYR A 177 -2.17 -7.90 -12.64
N GLU A 178 -2.46 -8.49 -13.81
CA GLU A 178 -2.24 -7.79 -15.07
C GLU A 178 -3.25 -6.64 -15.23
N GLY A 179 -2.79 -5.45 -15.64
CA GLY A 179 -3.62 -4.25 -15.72
C GLY A 179 -4.81 -4.32 -16.66
N ARG A 180 -4.91 -5.34 -17.54
CA ARG A 180 -6.10 -5.59 -18.37
C ARG A 180 -7.29 -6.13 -17.59
N ARG A 181 -7.05 -6.75 -16.42
CA ARG A 181 -8.09 -7.39 -15.61
C ARG A 181 -9.02 -6.34 -14.98
N HIS A 182 -10.20 -6.81 -14.59
CA HIS A 182 -11.16 -6.05 -13.80
C HIS A 182 -10.85 -6.20 -12.31
N ASP A 183 -11.23 -5.19 -11.52
CA ASP A 183 -10.99 -5.15 -10.08
C ASP A 183 -11.69 -6.33 -9.37
N THR A 184 -12.86 -6.75 -9.86
CA THR A 184 -13.56 -7.95 -9.40
C THR A 184 -12.74 -9.25 -9.56
N THR A 185 -11.94 -9.36 -10.62
CA THR A 185 -11.05 -10.53 -10.81
C THR A 185 -9.95 -10.56 -9.76
N LEU A 186 -9.35 -9.40 -9.47
CA LEU A 186 -8.34 -9.28 -8.42
C LEU A 186 -8.95 -9.54 -7.04
N PHE A 187 -10.15 -9.02 -6.80
CA PHE A 187 -10.90 -9.22 -5.56
C PHE A 187 -11.17 -10.69 -5.26
N SER A 188 -11.70 -11.43 -6.23
CA SER A 188 -11.86 -12.89 -6.09
C SER A 188 -10.51 -13.58 -5.91
N GLY A 189 -9.50 -13.19 -6.69
CA GLY A 189 -8.15 -13.76 -6.63
C GLY A 189 -7.40 -13.51 -5.32
N SER A 190 -7.76 -12.46 -4.56
CA SER A 190 -7.18 -12.16 -3.25
C SER A 190 -7.56 -13.17 -2.18
N GLY A 191 -8.65 -13.91 -2.37
CA GLY A 191 -9.19 -14.85 -1.39
C GLY A 191 -9.70 -14.20 -0.10
N ILE A 192 -9.85 -12.87 -0.06
CA ILE A 192 -10.18 -12.12 1.16
C ILE A 192 -11.51 -12.53 1.79
N LEU A 193 -12.52 -12.88 0.99
CA LEU A 193 -13.81 -13.35 1.53
C LEU A 193 -13.67 -14.70 2.24
N ARG A 194 -12.84 -15.61 1.69
CA ARG A 194 -12.53 -16.89 2.35
C ARG A 194 -11.71 -16.66 3.62
N TYR A 195 -10.87 -15.63 3.65
CA TYR A 195 -10.17 -15.22 4.86
C TYR A 195 -11.17 -14.72 5.92
N PHE A 196 -12.16 -13.90 5.55
CA PHE A 196 -13.21 -13.45 6.47
C PHE A 196 -14.05 -14.61 7.03
N ASP A 197 -14.42 -15.59 6.20
CA ASP A 197 -15.15 -16.79 6.68
C ASP A 197 -14.40 -17.60 7.72
N LYS A 198 -13.06 -17.57 7.71
CA LYS A 198 -12.23 -18.33 8.65
C LYS A 198 -12.02 -17.64 10.00
N HIS A 199 -12.41 -16.37 10.14
CA HIS A 199 -12.13 -15.59 11.35
C HIS A 199 -13.41 -14.96 11.89
N SER A 200 -13.81 -15.36 13.10
CA SER A 200 -15.05 -14.93 13.74
C SER A 200 -15.18 -13.42 13.93
N ILE A 201 -14.06 -12.68 13.98
CA ILE A 201 -14.08 -11.22 14.12
C ILE A 201 -14.83 -10.49 12.99
N PHE A 202 -15.02 -11.14 11.83
CA PHE A 202 -15.76 -10.57 10.70
C PHE A 202 -17.23 -10.99 10.67
N GLU A 203 -17.69 -11.82 11.61
CA GLU A 203 -19.09 -12.22 11.69
C GLU A 203 -19.99 -11.02 11.95
N GLY A 204 -21.05 -10.87 11.14
CA GLY A 204 -21.93 -9.70 11.16
C GLY A 204 -21.28 -8.40 10.67
N LYS A 205 -20.09 -8.48 10.06
CA LYS A 205 -19.36 -7.33 9.50
C LYS A 205 -19.30 -7.40 7.98
N ALA A 206 -19.18 -6.24 7.34
CA ALA A 206 -19.00 -6.17 5.90
C ALA A 206 -18.07 -5.03 5.48
N ILE A 207 -17.54 -5.13 4.27
CA ILE A 207 -16.88 -4.02 3.58
C ILE A 207 -17.84 -3.38 2.59
N PHE A 208 -17.70 -2.07 2.37
CA PHE A 208 -18.58 -1.33 1.46
C PHE A 208 -17.89 -1.07 0.12
N GLY A 209 -18.22 -1.90 -0.86
CA GLY A 209 -17.65 -1.84 -2.20
C GLY A 209 -18.37 -0.88 -3.15
N ASP A 210 -17.67 -0.55 -4.23
CA ASP A 210 -18.28 0.12 -5.37
C ASP A 210 -19.39 -0.76 -6.03
N PRO A 211 -20.21 -0.20 -6.94
CA PRO A 211 -21.31 -0.93 -7.56
C PRO A 211 -20.90 -2.09 -8.48
N ALA A 212 -19.64 -2.18 -8.89
CA ALA A 212 -19.11 -3.28 -9.70
C ALA A 212 -18.85 -4.54 -8.87
N TYR A 213 -18.71 -4.41 -7.54
CA TYR A 213 -18.65 -5.57 -6.65
C TYR A 213 -20.01 -6.28 -6.53
N SER A 214 -19.95 -7.60 -6.35
CA SER A 214 -21.12 -8.43 -6.06
C SER A 214 -21.44 -8.38 -4.58
N VAL A 215 -22.70 -8.12 -4.25
CA VAL A 215 -23.19 -8.19 -2.87
C VAL A 215 -23.07 -9.63 -2.36
N SER A 216 -22.58 -9.80 -1.14
CA SER A 216 -22.38 -11.10 -0.49
C SER A 216 -22.39 -10.94 1.04
N LYS A 217 -22.18 -12.03 1.79
CA LYS A 217 -22.11 -12.04 3.26
C LYS A 217 -21.23 -10.92 3.84
N TYR A 218 -20.09 -10.65 3.21
CA TYR A 218 -19.12 -9.65 3.69
C TYR A 218 -18.99 -8.43 2.79
N VAL A 219 -19.79 -8.31 1.73
CA VAL A 219 -19.69 -7.17 0.81
C VAL A 219 -21.06 -6.55 0.62
N VAL A 220 -21.16 -5.29 0.99
CA VAL A 220 -22.33 -4.44 0.74
C VAL A 220 -21.96 -3.42 -0.32
N THR A 221 -22.92 -3.06 -1.17
CA THR A 221 -22.78 -1.97 -2.14
C THR A 221 -23.96 -1.01 -2.01
N ARG A 222 -23.86 0.16 -2.63
CA ARG A 222 -24.99 1.09 -2.76
C ARG A 222 -26.25 0.40 -3.34
N PHE A 223 -27.43 0.91 -3.01
CA PHE A 223 -28.67 0.49 -3.65
C PHE A 223 -28.67 0.88 -5.14
N LYS A 224 -29.03 -0.07 -6.01
CA LYS A 224 -28.95 0.05 -7.48
C LYS A 224 -30.31 0.33 -8.15
N SER A 225 -31.39 0.37 -7.38
CA SER A 225 -32.77 0.61 -7.86
C SER A 225 -32.89 1.90 -8.66
N VAL A 226 -33.64 1.87 -9.77
CA VAL A 226 -33.89 3.06 -10.63
C VAL A 226 -34.77 4.08 -9.90
N VAL A 227 -35.84 3.60 -9.25
CA VAL A 227 -36.67 4.40 -8.35
C VAL A 227 -36.22 4.09 -6.94
N GLN A 228 -35.50 5.03 -6.32
CA GLN A 228 -35.01 4.90 -4.95
C GLN A 228 -35.98 5.53 -3.97
N THR A 229 -36.26 4.82 -2.87
CA THR A 229 -36.94 5.35 -1.69
C THR A 229 -36.11 6.47 -1.05
N THR A 230 -36.73 7.29 -0.19
CA THR A 230 -36.01 8.34 0.54
C THR A 230 -34.86 7.77 1.36
N TYR A 231 -35.07 6.61 2.00
CA TYR A 231 -34.05 5.91 2.77
C TYR A 231 -32.86 5.50 1.90
N GLU A 232 -33.10 4.83 0.76
CA GLU A 232 -32.03 4.39 -0.14
C GLU A 232 -31.21 5.57 -0.68
N ARG A 233 -31.86 6.71 -0.96
CA ARG A 233 -31.16 7.93 -1.41
C ARG A 233 -30.26 8.50 -0.32
N ILE A 234 -30.75 8.56 0.92
CA ILE A 234 -29.98 9.05 2.08
C ILE A 234 -28.79 8.12 2.30
N PHE A 235 -29.02 6.81 2.41
CA PHE A 235 -27.97 5.81 2.60
C PHE A 235 -26.90 5.90 1.50
N ASN A 236 -27.31 5.96 0.23
CA ASN A 236 -26.36 6.06 -0.89
C ASN A 236 -25.55 7.36 -0.85
N LYS A 237 -26.17 8.48 -0.48
CA LYS A 237 -25.50 9.78 -0.36
C LYS A 237 -24.46 9.75 0.75
N GLU A 238 -24.83 9.27 1.93
CA GLU A 238 -23.96 9.19 3.10
C GLU A 238 -22.78 8.25 2.86
N MET A 239 -23.06 7.02 2.41
CA MET A 239 -22.00 6.04 2.12
C MET A 239 -21.08 6.48 0.99
N SER A 240 -21.59 7.18 -0.03
CA SER A 240 -20.74 7.75 -1.08
C SER A 240 -19.82 8.85 -0.56
N ALA A 241 -20.26 9.66 0.40
CA ALA A 241 -19.44 10.68 1.02
C ALA A 241 -18.31 10.05 1.86
N VAL A 242 -18.64 9.05 2.69
CA VAL A 242 -17.64 8.30 3.48
C VAL A 242 -16.63 7.61 2.57
N ARG A 243 -17.11 6.90 1.52
CA ARG A 243 -16.24 6.20 0.56
C ARG A 243 -15.29 7.15 -0.17
N THR A 244 -15.76 8.32 -0.59
CA THR A 244 -14.92 9.30 -1.33
C THR A 244 -13.74 9.78 -0.50
N ALA A 245 -13.93 9.99 0.81
CA ALA A 245 -12.86 10.45 1.69
C ALA A 245 -11.77 9.37 1.92
N VAL A 246 -12.09 8.08 1.77
CA VAL A 246 -11.12 6.98 1.93
C VAL A 246 -10.43 6.55 0.62
N GLU A 247 -10.92 6.97 -0.55
CA GLU A 247 -10.25 6.75 -1.85
C GLU A 247 -8.87 7.46 -1.94
N TRP A 248 -8.57 8.35 -1.00
CA TRP A 248 -7.32 9.11 -0.96
C TRP A 248 -6.07 8.26 -0.69
N ASN A 249 -6.21 7.05 -0.15
CA ASN A 249 -5.09 6.25 0.34
C ASN A 249 -4.04 5.95 -0.75
N PHE A 250 -4.48 5.55 -1.96
CA PHE A 250 -3.56 5.34 -3.08
C PHE A 250 -2.93 6.64 -3.59
N GLY A 251 -3.65 7.75 -3.49
CA GLY A 251 -3.12 9.08 -3.80
C GLY A 251 -2.00 9.47 -2.83
N ILE A 252 -2.19 9.22 -1.53
CA ILE A 252 -1.18 9.40 -0.49
C ILE A 252 0.04 8.53 -0.79
N MET A 253 -0.13 7.24 -1.06
CA MET A 253 0.96 6.32 -1.39
C MET A 253 1.81 6.84 -2.56
N LYS A 254 1.18 7.23 -3.68
CA LYS A 254 1.88 7.75 -4.87
C LYS A 254 2.58 9.08 -4.61
N ARG A 255 1.97 9.98 -3.83
CA ARG A 255 2.54 11.27 -3.45
C ARG A 255 3.78 11.10 -2.58
N VAL A 256 3.71 10.22 -1.58
CA VAL A 256 4.81 9.96 -0.65
C VAL A 256 5.95 9.24 -1.38
N TRP A 257 5.63 8.25 -2.21
CA TRP A 257 6.57 7.38 -2.91
C TRP A 257 6.53 7.60 -4.42
N ALA A 258 6.98 8.77 -4.88
CA ALA A 258 6.92 9.14 -6.30
C ALA A 258 7.67 8.15 -7.22
N PHE A 259 8.57 7.32 -6.70
CA PHE A 259 9.22 6.24 -7.45
C PHE A 259 8.21 5.29 -8.11
N ILE A 260 7.13 4.93 -7.41
CA ILE A 260 6.12 3.99 -7.93
C ILE A 260 5.10 4.64 -8.88
N ASP A 261 5.12 5.97 -9.02
CA ASP A 261 4.27 6.70 -9.97
C ASP A 261 5.01 7.01 -11.29
N PHE A 262 6.35 6.92 -11.28
CA PHE A 262 7.16 7.15 -12.47
C PHE A 262 7.32 5.90 -13.34
N LYS A 263 6.32 5.66 -14.19
CA LYS A 263 6.22 4.48 -15.06
C LYS A 263 7.47 4.15 -15.87
N LYS A 264 8.28 5.14 -16.27
CA LYS A 264 9.50 4.90 -17.07
C LYS A 264 10.55 4.08 -16.32
N ASN A 265 10.55 4.11 -14.98
CA ASN A 265 11.43 3.30 -14.13
C ASN A 265 10.83 1.93 -13.75
N LEU A 266 9.53 1.75 -13.90
CA LEU A 266 8.85 0.51 -13.57
C LEU A 266 8.86 -0.43 -14.78
N LYS A 267 9.96 -1.17 -14.93
CA LYS A 267 10.19 -2.07 -16.06
C LYS A 267 10.06 -3.52 -15.62
N LEU A 268 8.97 -4.17 -16.04
CA LEU A 268 8.80 -5.62 -15.84
C LEU A 268 10.00 -6.38 -16.41
N ARG A 269 10.38 -7.47 -15.74
CA ARG A 269 11.53 -8.34 -16.06
C ARG A 269 12.91 -7.74 -15.78
N LEU A 270 13.00 -6.44 -15.51
CA LEU A 270 14.23 -5.80 -15.04
C LEU A 270 14.18 -5.49 -13.55
N SER A 271 12.98 -5.33 -13.00
CA SER A 271 12.80 -5.13 -11.57
C SER A 271 11.51 -5.77 -11.06
N PRO A 272 11.47 -6.17 -9.77
CA PRO A 272 10.29 -6.73 -9.14
C PRO A 272 9.28 -5.63 -8.76
N VAL A 273 8.71 -4.97 -9.78
CA VAL A 273 7.79 -3.82 -9.63
C VAL A 273 6.65 -4.11 -8.64
N GLY A 274 6.09 -5.33 -8.66
CA GLY A 274 5.05 -5.75 -7.73
C GLY A 274 5.44 -5.59 -6.26
N LYS A 275 6.67 -6.02 -5.92
CA LYS A 275 7.21 -5.94 -4.55
C LYS A 275 7.36 -4.50 -4.10
N PHE A 276 7.87 -3.65 -4.98
CA PHE A 276 8.09 -2.23 -4.69
C PHE A 276 6.80 -1.50 -4.31
N VAL A 277 5.70 -1.79 -5.01
CA VAL A 277 4.39 -1.18 -4.73
C VAL A 277 3.83 -1.68 -3.39
N ARG A 278 3.97 -2.97 -3.08
CA ARG A 278 3.50 -3.54 -1.80
C ARG A 278 4.25 -2.95 -0.61
N VAL A 279 5.57 -2.85 -0.72
CA VAL A 279 6.43 -2.21 0.29
C VAL A 279 6.13 -0.72 0.42
N ALA A 280 5.87 -0.01 -0.69
CA ALA A 280 5.46 1.39 -0.65
C ALA A 280 4.16 1.56 0.17
N MET A 281 3.16 0.69 0.00
CA MET A 281 1.94 0.74 0.80
C MET A 281 2.18 0.46 2.29
N LEU A 282 3.02 -0.54 2.62
CA LEU A 282 3.44 -0.79 4.01
C LEU A 282 4.06 0.47 4.64
N LEU A 283 4.98 1.11 3.92
CA LEU A 283 5.66 2.32 4.40
C LEU A 283 4.72 3.52 4.47
N THR A 284 3.69 3.59 3.63
CA THR A 284 2.61 4.60 3.74
C THR A 284 1.83 4.44 5.04
N ASN A 285 1.47 3.22 5.43
CA ASN A 285 0.85 2.98 6.73
C ASN A 285 1.80 3.33 7.88
N CYS A 286 3.08 2.94 7.78
CA CYS A 286 4.08 3.29 8.78
C CYS A 286 4.19 4.81 8.97
N GLN A 287 4.15 5.56 7.87
CA GLN A 287 4.16 7.01 7.89
C GLN A 287 2.91 7.57 8.58
N CYS A 288 1.73 7.04 8.26
CA CYS A 288 0.47 7.42 8.90
C CYS A 288 0.57 7.26 10.43
N CYS A 289 0.99 6.08 10.90
CA CYS A 289 1.13 5.81 12.34
C CYS A 289 2.21 6.67 13.01
N TYR A 290 3.35 6.89 12.33
CA TYR A 290 4.46 7.66 12.89
C TYR A 290 4.10 9.14 13.10
N PHE A 291 3.44 9.77 12.12
CA PHE A 291 3.03 11.17 12.20
C PHE A 291 1.67 11.38 12.85
N GLY A 292 1.05 10.32 13.40
CA GLY A 292 -0.22 10.40 14.12
C GLY A 292 -1.45 10.61 13.23
N GLY A 293 -1.35 10.33 11.94
CA GLY A 293 -2.48 10.42 11.01
C GLY A 293 -2.12 10.83 9.60
N ASN A 294 -3.17 10.91 8.78
CA ASN A 294 -3.15 11.51 7.46
C ASN A 294 -4.50 12.21 7.18
N GLN A 295 -4.70 12.70 5.96
CA GLN A 295 -5.93 13.42 5.58
C GLN A 295 -7.22 12.63 5.86
N ILE A 296 -7.18 11.30 5.76
CA ILE A 296 -8.33 10.42 6.01
C ILE A 296 -8.64 10.38 7.51
N SER A 297 -7.64 10.06 8.34
CA SER A 297 -7.79 10.00 9.80
C SER A 297 -8.24 11.33 10.39
N THR A 298 -7.73 12.45 9.84
CA THR A 298 -8.16 13.80 10.22
C THR A 298 -9.62 14.06 9.84
N TYR A 299 -10.04 13.69 8.63
CA TYR A 299 -11.43 13.89 8.18
C TYR A 299 -12.44 13.13 9.04
N PHE A 300 -12.08 11.91 9.46
CA PHE A 300 -12.94 11.06 10.30
C PHE A 300 -12.72 11.24 11.79
N ASN A 301 -11.75 12.06 12.20
CA ASN A 301 -11.35 12.22 13.61
C ASN A 301 -11.08 10.87 14.31
N LEU A 302 -10.44 9.94 13.59
CA LEU A 302 -10.07 8.63 14.09
C LEU A 302 -8.56 8.46 13.96
N PRO A 303 -7.77 8.69 15.02
CA PRO A 303 -6.31 8.58 14.92
C PRO A 303 -5.87 7.14 14.64
N PRO A 304 -4.76 6.94 13.88
CA PRO A 304 -4.18 5.61 13.71
C PRO A 304 -3.59 5.07 15.02
N PRO A 305 -3.38 3.75 15.11
CA PRO A 305 -2.57 3.16 16.18
C PRO A 305 -1.15 3.73 16.20
N THR A 306 -0.41 3.49 17.29
CA THR A 306 1.02 3.81 17.29
C THR A 306 1.76 2.97 16.23
N LEU A 307 2.92 3.45 15.78
CA LEU A 307 3.74 2.69 14.83
C LEU A 307 4.13 1.31 15.38
N ARG A 308 4.34 1.20 16.69
CA ARG A 308 4.65 -0.07 17.37
C ARG A 308 3.47 -1.04 17.26
N ASP A 309 2.27 -0.60 17.64
CA ASP A 309 1.08 -1.46 17.63
C ASP A 309 0.70 -1.89 16.21
N TYR A 310 0.93 -1.02 15.21
CA TYR A 310 0.71 -1.35 13.80
C TYR A 310 1.64 -2.46 13.30
N LEU A 311 2.91 -2.42 13.69
CA LEU A 311 3.94 -3.37 13.25
C LEU A 311 4.02 -4.63 14.10
N GLU A 312 3.39 -4.62 15.27
CA GLU A 312 3.24 -5.83 16.07
C GLU A 312 2.40 -6.85 15.30
N ARG A 313 2.94 -8.07 15.16
CA ARG A 313 2.29 -9.19 14.48
C ARG A 313 2.08 -10.32 15.47
N ASP A 314 1.07 -11.14 15.18
CA ASP A 314 0.87 -12.45 15.79
C ASP A 314 2.02 -13.41 15.46
#